data_AF-A0A258F5U9-F1
#
_entry.id   AF-A0A258F5U9-F1
#
_cell.length_a   1.000
_cell.length_b   1.000
_cell.length_c   1.000
_cell.angle_alpha   90.00
_cell.angle_beta   90.00
_cell.angle_gamma   90.00
#
_symmetry.space_group_name_H-M   'P 1'
#
loop_
_entity.id
_entity.type
_entity.pdbx_description
1 polymer ?
#
loop_
_entity_poly.entity_id
_entity_poly.type
_entity_poly.pdbx_seq_one_letter_code
_entity_poly.pdbx_strand_id
1 'polypeptide(L)'
;MYKKVVAISFTVMFLALIVTPSIIAAMDDSIDTSIIYSLTEEEENSKSKIAVTFFSQNNDASNYFNLKPYEFFTYQFKNYSIPHLNLISPPPDQIIL
;
A
#
# COMPACT_ATOMS: atom_id res chain seq x y z
N MET A 1 27.57 32.26 13.76
CA MET A 1 27.80 30.80 13.66
C MET A 1 26.52 29.99 13.73
N TYR A 2 25.57 30.31 14.62
CA TYR A 2 24.30 29.57 14.77
C TYR A 2 23.52 29.36 13.46
N LYS A 3 23.40 30.37 12.59
CA LYS A 3 22.72 30.26 11.29
C LYS A 3 23.30 29.15 10.40
N LYS A 4 24.63 28.98 10.42
CA LYS A 4 25.32 27.93 9.65
C LYS A 4 25.05 26.55 10.24
N VAL A 5 25.07 26.43 11.57
CA VAL A 5 24.77 25.16 12.25
C VAL A 5 23.34 24.71 11.97
N VAL A 6 22.37 25.64 12.03
CA VAL A 6 20.97 25.36 11.69
C VAL A 6 20.86 24.92 10.23
N ALA A 7 21.49 25.64 9.30
CA ALA A 7 21.48 25.27 7.88
C ALA A 7 22.05 23.87 7.63
N ILE A 8 23.21 23.54 8.24
CA ILE A 8 23.85 22.23 8.15
C ILE A 8 22.95 21.13 8.74
N SER A 9 22.32 21.40 9.89
CA SER A 9 21.39 20.45 10.52
C SER A 9 20.23 20.08 9.59
N PHE A 10 19.61 21.08 8.95
CA PHE A 10 18.55 20.83 7.99
C PHE A 10 19.05 20.11 6.74
N THR A 11 20.24 20.45 6.22
CA THR A 11 20.79 19.74 5.06
C THR A 11 21.07 18.28 5.36
N VAL A 12 21.64 17.96 6.52
CA VAL A 12 21.88 16.57 6.95
C VAL A 12 20.55 15.83 7.15
N MET A 13 19.56 16.46 7.76
CA MET A 13 18.22 15.87 7.93
C MET A 13 17.57 15.52 6.59
N PHE A 14 17.56 16.46 5.64
CA PHE A 14 16.98 16.21 4.31
C PHE A 14 17.77 15.16 3.53
N LEU A 15 19.09 15.19 3.61
CA LEU A 15 19.94 14.18 2.98
C LEU A 15 19.65 12.78 3.53
N ALA A 16 19.54 12.64 4.86
CA ALA A 16 19.19 11.37 5.48
C ALA A 16 17.83 10.87 4.97
N LEU A 17 16.82 11.73 4.92
CA LEU A 17 15.47 11.36 4.49
C LEU A 17 15.44 10.85 3.04
N ILE A 18 16.15 11.52 2.13
CA ILE A 18 16.22 11.13 0.70
C ILE A 18 17.00 9.82 0.51
N VAL A 19 18.10 9.62 1.24
CA VAL A 19 19.00 8.48 1.04
C VAL A 19 18.54 7.23 1.82
N THR A 20 17.63 7.38 2.80
CA THR A 20 17.13 6.29 3.65
C THR A 20 16.63 5.06 2.88
N PRO A 21 15.72 5.18 1.88
CA PRO A 21 15.26 4.01 1.12
C PRO A 21 16.38 3.31 0.35
N SER A 22 17.36 4.09 -0.13
CA SER A 22 18.49 3.57 -0.89
C SER A 22 19.47 2.78 0.00
N ILE A 23 19.71 3.25 1.23
CA ILE A 23 20.56 2.53 2.20
C ILE A 23 19.87 1.23 2.65
N ILE A 24 18.57 1.27 2.93
CA ILE A 24 17.80 0.08 3.34
C ILE A 24 17.84 -0.97 2.23
N ALA A 25 17.55 -0.57 0.99
CA ALA A 25 17.63 -1.47 -0.16
C ALA A 25 19.03 -2.04 -0.40
N ALA A 26 20.10 -1.27 -0.11
CA ALA A 26 21.47 -1.76 -0.28
C ALA A 26 21.95 -2.69 0.85
N MET A 27 21.32 -2.65 2.03
CA MET A 27 21.66 -3.51 3.16
C MET A 27 20.98 -4.88 3.08
N ASP A 28 19.73 -4.91 2.65
CA ASP A 28 18.92 -6.12 2.61
C ASP A 28 17.81 -6.03 1.55
N ASP A 29 17.92 -6.88 0.53
CA ASP A 29 16.96 -6.95 -0.58
C ASP A 29 15.59 -7.53 -0.17
N SER A 30 15.45 -8.08 1.04
CA SER A 30 14.19 -8.64 1.54
C SER A 30 13.28 -7.60 2.20
N ILE A 31 13.80 -6.41 2.50
CA ILE A 31 13.05 -5.34 3.14
C ILE A 31 12.23 -4.59 2.10
N ASP A 32 10.91 -4.54 2.32
CA ASP A 32 9.99 -3.82 1.44
C ASP A 32 10.13 -2.29 1.62
N THR A 33 10.71 -1.61 0.63
CA THR A 33 10.83 -0.15 0.60
C THR A 33 9.63 0.55 -0.04
N SER A 34 8.64 -0.19 -0.56
CA SER A 34 7.48 0.38 -1.27
C SER A 34 6.66 1.34 -0.41
N ILE A 35 6.59 1.09 0.90
CA ILE A 35 5.87 1.93 1.87
C ILE A 35 6.42 3.36 1.92
N ILE A 36 7.75 3.51 1.83
CA ILE A 36 8.38 4.83 1.90
C ILE A 36 8.16 5.59 0.59
N TYR A 37 8.21 4.90 -0.55
CA TYR A 37 7.90 5.49 -1.86
C TYR A 37 6.41 5.83 -2.00
N SER A 38 5.50 4.97 -1.51
CA SER A 38 4.06 5.23 -1.57
C SER A 38 3.64 6.45 -0.76
N LEU A 39 4.33 6.73 0.36
CA LEU A 39 4.09 7.93 1.15
C LEU A 39 4.41 9.22 0.38
N THR A 40 5.39 9.18 -0.53
CA THR A 40 5.74 10.31 -1.39
C THR A 40 4.86 10.44 -2.63
N GLU A 41 4.22 9.35 -3.05
CA GLU A 41 3.33 9.28 -4.23
C GLU A 41 1.89 9.75 -3.92
N GLU A 42 1.54 9.92 -2.64
CA GLU A 42 0.18 10.30 -2.22
C GLU A 42 -0.23 11.72 -2.69
N GLU A 43 0.73 12.59 -3.02
CA GLU A 43 0.44 13.96 -3.50
C GLU A 43 -0.13 14.00 -4.95
N GLU A 44 0.11 12.98 -5.77
CA GLU A 44 -0.41 12.92 -7.15
C GLU A 44 -1.90 12.51 -7.22
N ASN A 45 -2.41 11.86 -6.18
CA ASN A 45 -3.79 11.37 -6.11
C ASN A 45 -4.71 12.30 -5.31
N SER A 46 -4.76 13.58 -5.69
CA SER A 46 -5.70 14.57 -5.14
C SER A 46 -7.16 14.37 -5.60
N LYS A 47 -7.65 13.12 -5.57
CA LYS A 47 -9.08 12.79 -5.54
C LYS A 47 -9.37 12.14 -4.20
N SER A 48 -9.70 13.01 -3.25
CA SER A 48 -10.24 12.71 -1.92
C SER A 48 -11.04 11.39 -1.87
N LYS A 49 -10.35 10.32 -1.53
CA LYS A 49 -10.94 9.24 -0.77
C LYS A 49 -10.13 9.19 0.49
N ILE A 50 -10.67 9.81 1.54
CA ILE A 50 -10.36 9.44 2.92
C ILE A 50 -10.79 7.98 3.03
N ALA A 51 -9.95 7.07 2.54
CA ALA A 51 -9.96 5.72 3.01
C ALA A 51 -9.50 5.88 4.45
N VAL A 52 -10.43 5.75 5.38
CA VAL A 52 -10.12 5.47 6.77
C VAL A 52 -9.39 4.14 6.75
N THR A 53 -8.09 4.20 6.47
CA THR A 53 -7.15 3.17 6.86
C THR A 53 -7.24 3.18 8.37
N PHE A 54 -7.94 2.19 8.90
CA PHE A 54 -7.71 1.75 10.27
C PHE A 54 -6.21 1.46 10.33
N PHE A 55 -5.43 2.48 10.67
CA PHE A 55 -4.19 2.28 11.38
C PHE A 55 -4.65 1.52 12.62
N SER A 56 -4.46 0.21 12.59
CA SER A 56 -4.39 -0.57 13.80
C SER A 56 -3.34 0.14 14.63
N GLN A 57 -3.85 0.94 15.56
CA GLN A 57 -3.06 1.64 16.52
C GLN A 57 -2.36 0.53 17.29
N ASN A 58 -1.08 0.31 16.98
CA ASN A 58 -0.21 -0.57 17.75
C ASN A 58 0.12 0.11 19.09
N ASN A 59 -0.91 0.55 19.80
CA ASN A 59 -0.92 0.46 21.24
C ASN A 59 -1.69 -0.82 21.53
N ASP A 60 -0.97 -1.87 21.89
CA ASP A 60 -1.22 -2.54 23.16
C ASP A 60 -0.35 -3.80 23.26
N ALA A 61 0.34 -3.85 24.39
CA ALA A 61 0.75 -5.04 25.12
C ALA A 61 0.47 -6.39 24.43
N SER A 62 1.56 -7.09 24.08
CA SER A 62 1.66 -8.55 24.26
C SER A 62 0.41 -9.37 23.93
N ASN A 63 -0.15 -9.26 22.72
CA ASN A 63 -1.11 -10.26 22.27
C ASN A 63 -0.35 -11.45 21.66
N TYR A 64 -0.05 -12.41 22.53
CA TYR A 64 0.30 -13.78 22.17
C TYR A 64 -0.84 -14.39 21.34
N PHE A 65 -0.84 -14.16 20.04
CA PHE A 65 -1.63 -14.96 19.12
C PHE A 65 -0.90 -16.29 18.91
N ASN A 66 -1.34 -17.32 19.64
CA ASN A 66 -1.01 -18.70 19.31
C ASN A 66 -1.68 -19.06 17.98
N LEU A 67 -1.02 -18.74 16.87
CA LEU A 67 -1.40 -19.24 15.55
C LEU A 67 -1.20 -20.76 15.56
N LYS A 68 -2.30 -21.51 15.50
CA LYS A 68 -2.23 -22.96 15.29
C LYS A 68 -1.47 -23.21 13.98
N PRO A 69 -0.48 -24.11 13.96
CA PRO A 69 0.30 -24.31 12.76
C PRO A 69 -0.52 -25.07 11.72
N TYR A 70 -0.57 -24.47 10.53
CA TYR A 70 -0.76 -25.11 9.23
C TYR A 70 -2.20 -25.52 8.83
N GLU A 71 -2.90 -24.60 8.16
CA GLU A 71 -3.97 -24.99 7.24
C GLU A 71 -3.36 -25.18 5.84
N PHE A 72 -3.41 -26.40 5.31
CA PHE A 72 -2.99 -26.71 3.94
C PHE A 72 -3.97 -26.03 2.96
N PHE A 73 -3.54 -24.95 2.30
CA PHE A 73 -4.25 -24.42 1.15
C PHE A 73 -4.05 -25.37 -0.04
N THR A 74 -4.94 -26.34 -0.21
CA THR A 74 -4.96 -27.17 -1.41
C THR A 74 -5.51 -26.35 -2.57
N TYR A 75 -4.75 -26.24 -3.66
CA TYR A 75 -5.26 -25.70 -4.91
C TYR A 75 -6.44 -26.53 -5.40
N GLN A 76 -7.62 -25.92 -5.49
CA GLN A 76 -8.80 -26.52 -6.11
C GLN A 76 -8.99 -25.92 -7.50
N PHE A 77 -8.84 -26.73 -8.54
CA PHE A 77 -9.10 -26.31 -9.91
C PHE A 77 -10.59 -25.93 -10.04
N LYS A 78 -10.84 -24.70 -10.47
CA LYS A 78 -12.18 -24.14 -10.60
C LYS A 78 -12.90 -24.78 -11.80
N ASN A 79 -13.77 -25.76 -11.52
CA ASN A 79 -14.66 -26.35 -12.51
C ASN A 79 -15.93 -25.49 -12.62
N TYR A 80 -15.80 -24.26 -13.13
CA TYR A 80 -16.96 -23.41 -13.38
C TYR A 80 -17.56 -23.76 -14.74
N SER A 81 -18.86 -24.03 -14.77
CA SER A 81 -19.61 -24.10 -16.02
C SER A 81 -19.48 -22.77 -16.76
N ILE A 82 -19.22 -22.83 -18.06
CA ILE A 82 -19.13 -21.65 -18.93
C ILE A 82 -20.40 -20.81 -18.70
N PRO A 83 -20.30 -19.58 -18.17
CA PRO A 83 -21.47 -18.73 -18.07
C PRO A 83 -21.98 -18.52 -19.49
N HIS A 84 -23.29 -18.68 -19.71
CA HIS A 84 -23.90 -18.43 -21.02
C HIS A 84 -23.65 -16.97 -21.41
N LEU A 85 -22.56 -16.74 -22.13
CA LEU A 85 -22.02 -15.44 -22.55
C LEU A 85 -22.89 -14.78 -23.64
N ASN A 86 -24.19 -15.07 -23.65
CA ASN A 86 -25.14 -14.62 -24.66
C ASN A 86 -26.45 -14.12 -24.03
N LEU A 87 -26.42 -13.53 -22.84
CA LEU A 87 -27.44 -12.55 -22.47
C LEU A 87 -27.05 -11.21 -23.10
N ILE A 88 -27.11 -11.17 -24.43
CA ILE A 88 -27.09 -9.95 -25.23
C ILE A 88 -28.50 -9.37 -25.13
N SER A 89 -28.89 -8.90 -23.95
CA SER A 89 -30.11 -8.09 -23.86
C SER A 89 -29.81 -6.81 -24.63
N PRO A 90 -30.55 -6.48 -25.70
CA PRO A 90 -30.33 -5.22 -26.38
C PRO A 90 -30.51 -4.07 -25.39
N PRO A 91 -29.73 -2.99 -25.52
CA PRO A 91 -29.94 -1.81 -24.69
C PRO A 91 -31.37 -1.28 -24.88
N PRO A 92 -32.02 -0.73 -23.85
CA PRO A 92 -33.39 -0.22 -23.94
C PRO A 92 -33.51 0.86 -25.01
N ASP A 93 -34.61 0.86 -25.77
CA ASP A 93 -34.89 1.90 -26.75
C ASP A 93 -34.98 3.26 -26.06
N GLN A 94 -34.18 4.22 -26.53
CA GLN A 94 -34.29 5.60 -26.10
C GLN A 94 -35.54 6.22 -26.72
N ILE A 95 -36.56 6.47 -25.90
CA ILE A 95 -37.70 7.31 -26.29
C ILE A 95 -37.17 8.74 -26.39
N ILE A 96 -36.87 9.18 -27.62
CA ILE A 96 -36.59 10.59 -27.91
C ILE A 96 -37.95 11.26 -28.16
N LEU A 97 -38.29 12.22 -27.29
CA LEU A 97 -39.49 13.07 -27.33
C LEU A 97 -39.52 13.99 -28.54
#